data_AF-A0A497LCM7-F1
#
_entry.id   AF-A0A497LCM7-F1
#
_cell.length_a   1.000
_cell.length_b   1.000
_cell.length_c   1.000
_cell.angle_alpha   90.00
_cell.angle_beta   90.00
_cell.angle_gamma   90.00
#
_symmetry.space_group_name_H-M   'P 1'
#
loop_
_entity.id
_entity.type
_entity.pdbx_description
1 polymer ?
#
loop_
_entity_poly.entity_id
_entity_poly.type
_entity_poly.pdbx_seq_one_letter_code
_entity_poly.pdbx_strand_id
1 'polypeptide(L)'
;MREAGVKREIPPAIQPIFPSYRRRYMHAPPEYAYKCIIHMLKENMSCSEIKRIGELSLRTRLSGYFGAVLSVQISREGEISILDLRFNYIRVILFAALLLGATIVLSLLSRSVLPMLGAAAFLPIAYKVNGDAVKSLMVLNETLSFAEKAYVRQGLLKERERLRRSKVNAAVLYEKLRRKHIKTWGDTNVLKYKIEEYQSAGFTYEEAIIKIAEEEGVTV
;
A
#
# COMPACT_ATOMS: atom_id res chain seq x y z
N MET A 1 -26.02 -29.87 7.26
CA MET A 1 -24.65 -30.02 6.71
C MET A 1 -24.00 -28.65 6.73
N ARG A 2 -22.90 -28.48 7.49
CA ARG A 2 -22.22 -27.19 7.66
C ARG A 2 -21.25 -26.99 6.50
N GLU A 3 -21.39 -25.88 5.79
CA GLU A 3 -20.42 -25.45 4.78
C GLU A 3 -19.08 -25.17 5.47
N ALA A 4 -18.07 -25.97 5.12
CA ALA A 4 -16.71 -25.75 5.52
C ALA A 4 -16.19 -24.52 4.75
N GLY A 5 -16.13 -23.38 5.42
CA GLY A 5 -15.45 -22.20 4.94
C GLY A 5 -13.98 -22.55 4.69
N VAL A 6 -13.61 -22.70 3.42
CA VAL A 6 -12.22 -22.81 3.00
C VAL A 6 -11.55 -21.48 3.35
N LYS A 7 -10.90 -21.44 4.52
CA LYS A 7 -9.88 -20.43 4.82
C LYS A 7 -8.83 -20.59 3.73
N ARG A 8 -8.85 -19.70 2.75
CA ARG A 8 -7.71 -19.49 1.86
C ARG A 8 -6.58 -18.98 2.74
N GLU A 9 -5.76 -19.90 3.26
CA GLU A 9 -4.47 -19.56 3.83
C GLU A 9 -3.69 -18.87 2.71
N ILE A 10 -3.46 -17.57 2.90
CA ILE A 10 -2.54 -16.81 2.07
C ILE A 10 -1.21 -17.57 2.19
N PRO A 11 -0.61 -18.07 1.09
CA PRO A 11 0.64 -18.80 1.19
C PRO A 11 1.63 -17.94 1.97
N PRO A 12 2.40 -18.51 2.92
CA PRO A 12 3.34 -17.72 3.70
C PRO A 12 4.33 -17.11 2.71
N ALA A 13 4.11 -15.84 2.38
CA ALA A 13 5.05 -15.08 1.59
C ALA A 13 6.36 -15.17 2.37
N ILE A 14 7.36 -15.86 1.81
CA ILE A 14 8.68 -16.00 2.41
C ILE A 14 9.08 -14.60 2.84
N GLN A 15 9.15 -14.39 4.15
CA GLN A 15 9.46 -13.06 4.66
C GLN A 15 10.84 -12.72 4.11
N PRO A 16 10.97 -11.59 3.40
CA PRO A 16 12.24 -11.26 2.76
C PRO A 16 13.32 -11.16 3.85
N ILE A 17 14.39 -11.91 3.67
CA ILE A 17 15.60 -11.77 4.47
C ILE A 17 16.27 -10.46 4.01
N PHE A 18 16.35 -9.48 4.89
CA PHE A 18 16.81 -8.11 4.65
C PHE A 18 16.12 -7.47 3.43
N PRO A 19 14.83 -7.07 3.55
CA PRO A 19 14.16 -6.39 2.44
C PRO A 19 14.97 -5.17 2.05
N SER A 20 15.40 -5.06 0.79
CA SER A 20 16.21 -3.94 0.29
C SER A 20 15.34 -2.96 -0.51
N TYR A 21 14.42 -3.50 -1.30
CA TYR A 21 13.52 -2.72 -2.14
C TYR A 21 12.15 -3.40 -2.25
N ARG A 22 11.08 -2.61 -2.13
CA ARG A 22 9.71 -3.01 -2.43
C ARG A 22 8.97 -1.87 -3.10
N ARG A 23 8.36 -2.15 -4.25
CA ARG A 23 7.41 -1.25 -4.92
C ARG A 23 5.99 -1.66 -4.59
N ARG A 24 5.13 -0.69 -4.32
CA ARG A 24 3.70 -0.90 -4.11
C ARG A 24 2.88 0.17 -4.84
N TYR A 25 1.72 -0.23 -5.33
CA TYR A 25 0.75 0.67 -5.92
C TYR A 25 -0.37 0.95 -4.91
N MET A 26 -0.84 2.20 -4.88
CA MET A 26 -1.96 2.63 -4.06
C MET A 26 -2.92 3.40 -4.95
N HIS A 27 -4.17 2.96 -5.02
CA HIS A 27 -5.26 3.60 -5.77
C HIS A 27 -5.78 4.85 -5.02
N ALA A 28 -4.88 5.79 -4.78
CA ALA A 28 -5.16 7.10 -4.22
C ALA A 28 -4.13 8.13 -4.74
N PRO A 29 -4.46 9.44 -4.72
CA PRO A 29 -3.54 10.50 -5.11
C PRO A 29 -2.27 10.56 -4.24
N PRO A 30 -1.14 10.99 -4.80
CA PRO A 30 0.15 11.03 -4.08
C PRO A 30 0.12 11.84 -2.79
N GLU A 31 -0.66 12.92 -2.75
CA GLU A 31 -0.77 13.80 -1.59
C GLU A 31 -1.51 13.11 -0.44
N TYR A 32 -2.51 12.29 -0.77
CA TYR A 32 -3.22 11.46 0.20
C TYR A 32 -2.30 10.35 0.70
N ALA A 33 -1.65 9.62 -0.22
CA ALA A 33 -0.68 8.57 0.12
C ALA A 33 0.43 9.10 1.04
N TYR A 34 0.97 10.28 0.76
CA TYR A 34 2.00 10.93 1.56
C TYR A 34 1.55 11.24 2.99
N LYS A 35 0.36 11.84 3.14
CA LYS A 35 -0.22 12.12 4.46
C LYS A 35 -0.45 10.83 5.26
N CYS A 36 -0.98 9.80 4.61
CA CYS A 36 -1.18 8.50 5.22
C CYS A 36 0.14 7.88 5.69
N ILE A 37 1.19 7.88 4.87
CA ILE A 37 2.49 7.32 5.26
C ILE A 37 3.11 8.09 6.42
N ILE A 38 3.07 9.44 6.41
CA ILE A 38 3.58 10.24 7.52
C ILE A 38 2.85 9.89 8.82
N HIS A 39 1.52 9.82 8.78
CA HIS A 39 0.70 9.48 9.94
C HIS A 39 1.03 8.08 10.46
N MET A 40 1.14 7.08 9.58
CA MET A 40 1.54 5.72 9.94
C MET A 40 2.93 5.67 10.58
N LEU A 41 3.91 6.38 10.02
CA LEU A 41 5.28 6.39 10.54
C LEU A 41 5.38 7.07 11.91
N LYS A 42 4.47 8.01 12.22
CA LYS A 42 4.39 8.67 13.52
C LYS A 42 3.66 7.83 14.57
N GLU A 43 2.56 7.18 14.20
CA GLU A 43 1.68 6.51 15.17
C GLU A 43 1.98 5.03 15.34
N ASN A 44 2.32 4.34 14.25
CA ASN A 44 2.44 2.88 14.25
C ASN A 44 3.90 2.39 14.27
N MET A 45 4.87 3.28 14.10
CA MET A 45 6.29 2.93 14.12
C MET A 45 7.08 3.72 15.16
N SER A 46 7.92 3.01 15.91
CA SER A 46 8.93 3.61 16.80
C SER A 46 10.12 4.17 16.00
N CYS A 47 9.82 5.09 15.08
CA CYS A 47 10.78 5.71 14.19
C CYS A 47 11.55 6.83 14.89
N SER A 48 12.87 6.85 14.72
CA SER A 48 13.71 7.96 15.19
C SER A 48 13.80 9.01 14.11
N GLU A 49 12.99 10.07 14.27
CA GLU A 49 12.94 11.29 13.46
C GLU A 49 12.62 11.06 11.95
N ILE A 50 11.57 11.72 11.46
CA ILE A 50 11.19 11.66 10.04
C ILE A 50 11.86 12.84 9.32
N LYS A 51 12.83 12.55 8.46
CA LYS A 51 13.49 13.56 7.63
C LYS A 51 12.77 13.65 6.28
N ARG A 52 12.21 14.81 5.97
CA ARG A 52 11.66 15.11 4.65
C ARG A 52 12.82 15.42 3.70
N ILE A 53 12.93 14.67 2.61
CA ILE A 53 14.01 14.85 1.60
C ILE A 53 13.52 15.64 0.38
N GLY A 54 12.20 15.61 0.14
CA GLY A 54 11.55 16.38 -0.91
C GLY A 54 10.04 16.41 -0.70
N GLU A 55 9.30 16.86 -1.69
CA GLU A 55 7.85 17.07 -1.60
C GLU A 55 7.08 15.76 -1.32
N LEU A 56 7.45 14.68 -2.01
CA LEU A 56 6.83 13.34 -1.89
C LEU A 56 7.84 12.24 -1.50
N SER A 57 8.94 12.64 -0.87
CA SER A 57 9.96 11.70 -0.38
C SER A 57 10.29 11.92 1.10
N LEU A 58 10.45 10.82 1.81
CA LEU A 58 10.72 10.80 3.24
C LEU A 58 11.75 9.73 3.56
N ARG A 59 12.55 10.00 4.59
CA ARG A 59 13.52 9.06 5.12
C ARG A 59 13.37 9.00 6.62
N THR A 60 13.32 7.80 7.15
CA THR A 60 13.25 7.57 8.59
C THR A 60 14.13 6.40 8.98
N ARG A 61 14.54 6.39 10.25
CA ARG A 61 15.30 5.29 10.81
C ARG A 61 14.37 4.38 11.60
N LEU A 62 14.36 3.11 11.19
CA LEU A 62 13.68 2.04 11.89
C LEU A 62 14.58 1.59 13.04
N SER A 63 14.12 1.76 14.28
CA SER A 63 14.72 1.26 15.54
C SER A 63 16.21 1.58 15.84
N GLY A 64 16.46 2.39 16.88
CA GLY A 64 17.76 2.49 17.55
C GLY A 64 18.97 2.95 16.71
N TYR A 65 20.19 2.71 17.20
CA TYR A 65 21.45 3.20 16.59
C TYR A 65 21.88 2.40 15.35
N PHE A 66 21.68 1.08 15.38
CA PHE A 66 21.99 0.12 14.31
C PHE A 66 20.81 -0.17 13.37
N GLY A 67 19.79 0.69 13.41
CA GLY A 67 18.55 0.56 12.65
C GLY A 67 18.69 0.64 11.13
N ALA A 68 17.79 -0.03 10.42
CA ALA A 68 17.65 0.12 8.98
C ALA A 68 17.11 1.51 8.64
N VAL A 69 17.62 2.11 7.57
CA VAL A 69 17.13 3.40 7.07
C VAL A 69 16.09 3.15 6.00
N LEU A 70 14.83 3.46 6.28
CA LEU A 70 13.74 3.40 5.32
C LEU A 70 13.66 4.72 4.56
N SER A 71 13.77 4.67 3.24
CA SER A 71 13.47 5.77 2.33
C SER A 71 12.21 5.42 1.55
N VAL A 72 11.21 6.28 1.62
CA VAL A 72 9.96 6.14 0.87
C VAL A 72 9.91 7.26 -0.15
N GLN A 73 9.71 6.89 -1.41
CA GLN A 73 9.50 7.82 -2.51
C GLN A 73 8.13 7.54 -3.12
N ILE A 74 7.31 8.57 -3.23
CA ILE A 74 5.98 8.48 -3.85
C ILE A 74 6.06 9.17 -5.20
N SER A 75 5.66 8.45 -6.25
CA SER A 75 5.59 8.96 -7.61
C SER A 75 4.14 8.90 -8.10
N ARG A 76 3.78 9.83 -8.99
CA ARG A 76 2.44 9.89 -9.59
C ARG A 76 2.40 9.06 -10.87
N GLU A 77 1.39 8.20 -10.99
CA GLU A 77 1.07 7.46 -12.20
C GLU A 77 -0.44 7.56 -12.45
N GLY A 78 -0.86 8.65 -13.12
CA GLY A 78 -2.27 8.99 -13.29
C GLY A 78 -2.95 9.27 -11.94
N GLU A 79 -4.03 8.54 -11.67
CA GLU A 79 -4.81 8.56 -10.41
C GLU A 79 -4.21 7.65 -9.32
N ILE A 80 -3.13 6.93 -9.63
CA ILE A 80 -2.51 5.93 -8.76
C ILE A 80 -1.16 6.48 -8.26
N SER A 81 -0.84 6.15 -7.01
CA SER A 81 0.46 6.44 -6.41
C SER A 81 1.35 5.21 -6.45
N ILE A 82 2.58 5.37 -6.95
CA ILE A 82 3.63 4.36 -6.83
C ILE A 82 4.46 4.69 -5.58
N LEU A 83 4.51 3.76 -4.65
CA LEU A 83 5.31 3.81 -3.43
C LEU A 83 6.56 2.96 -3.60
N ASP A 84 7.72 3.59 -3.66
CA ASP A 84 9.03 2.95 -3.67
C ASP A 84 9.61 2.96 -2.25
N LEU A 85 9.63 1.79 -1.60
CA LEU A 85 10.20 1.56 -0.28
C LEU A 85 11.61 1.00 -0.43
N ARG A 86 12.61 1.74 0.04
CA ARG A 86 14.03 1.34 0.02
C ARG A 86 14.56 1.26 1.44
N PHE A 87 15.16 0.13 1.78
CA PHE A 87 15.79 -0.10 3.07
C PHE A 87 17.29 -0.13 2.89
N ASN A 88 18.00 0.69 3.66
CA ASN A 88 19.45 0.77 3.62
C ASN A 88 20.04 0.31 4.96
N TYR A 89 20.94 -0.68 4.87
CA TYR A 89 21.61 -1.33 6.00
C TYR A 89 23.09 -0.94 6.13
N ILE A 90 23.53 0.16 5.50
CA ILE A 90 24.94 0.56 5.46
C ILE A 90 25.60 0.61 6.85
N ARG A 91 24.87 1.05 7.88
CA ARG A 91 25.38 1.07 9.26
C ARG A 91 25.60 -0.32 9.84
N VAL A 92 24.69 -1.24 9.54
CA VAL A 92 24.79 -2.65 9.95
C VAL A 92 25.97 -3.31 9.25
N ILE A 93 26.14 -3.03 7.96
CA ILE A 93 27.26 -3.52 7.15
C ILE A 93 28.59 -2.97 7.70
N LEU A 94 28.67 -1.67 7.99
CA LEU A 94 29.86 -1.06 8.57
C LEU A 94 30.19 -1.65 9.95
N PHE A 95 29.18 -1.85 10.79
CA PHE A 95 29.37 -2.49 12.09
C PHE A 95 29.85 -3.94 11.96
N ALA A 96 29.28 -4.71 11.04
CA ALA A 96 29.71 -6.07 10.75
C ALA A 96 31.17 -6.10 10.26
N ALA A 97 31.53 -5.21 9.34
CA ALA A 97 32.89 -5.10 8.81
C ALA A 97 33.91 -4.72 9.90
N LEU A 98 33.55 -3.77 10.78
CA LEU A 98 34.39 -3.38 11.92
C LEU A 98 34.57 -4.55 12.90
N LEU A 99 33.49 -5.27 13.22
CA LEU A 99 33.55 -6.43 14.11
C LEU A 99 34.44 -7.52 13.52
N LEU A 100 34.26 -7.85 12.24
CA LEU A 100 35.09 -8.83 11.54
C LEU A 100 36.56 -8.41 11.47
N GLY A 101 36.84 -7.15 11.15
CA GLY A 101 38.20 -6.63 11.13
C GLY A 101 38.87 -6.74 12.51
N ALA A 102 38.15 -6.38 13.57
CA ALA A 102 38.65 -6.47 14.94
C ALA A 102 38.93 -7.92 15.36
N THR A 103 38.05 -8.87 15.04
CA THR A 103 38.27 -10.29 15.39
C THR A 103 39.42 -10.90 14.61
N ILE A 104 39.62 -10.53 13.34
CA ILE A 104 40.76 -10.99 12.52
C ILE A 104 42.07 -10.48 13.10
N VAL A 105 42.17 -9.17 13.38
CA VAL A 105 43.36 -8.56 13.97
C VAL A 105 43.69 -9.21 15.32
N LEU A 106 42.68 -9.41 16.17
CA LEU A 106 42.86 -10.05 17.47
C LEU A 106 43.28 -11.52 17.35
N SER A 107 42.78 -12.24 16.34
CA SER A 107 43.18 -13.63 16.05
C SER A 107 44.64 -13.72 15.63
N LEU A 108 45.10 -12.80 14.77
CA LEU A 108 46.50 -12.74 14.34
C LEU A 108 47.43 -12.39 15.51
N LEU A 109 47.03 -11.44 16.36
CA LEU A 109 47.84 -10.99 17.50
C LEU A 109 47.94 -12.08 18.58
N SER A 110 46.85 -12.78 18.85
CA SER A 110 46.78 -13.87 19.84
C SER A 110 47.22 -15.23 19.31
N ARG A 111 47.48 -15.34 17.99
CA ARG A 111 47.75 -16.61 17.26
C ARG A 111 46.71 -17.70 17.57
N SER A 112 45.47 -17.30 17.74
CA SER A 112 44.36 -18.18 18.11
C SER A 112 43.13 -17.88 17.26
N VAL A 113 42.32 -18.91 17.01
CA VAL A 113 41.05 -18.80 16.27
C VAL A 113 39.89 -18.41 17.19
N LEU A 114 40.09 -18.47 18.51
CA LEU A 114 39.07 -18.15 19.53
C LEU A 114 38.42 -16.77 19.33
N PRO A 115 39.14 -15.68 19.00
CA PRO A 115 38.53 -14.37 18.76
C PRO A 115 37.53 -14.35 17.59
N MET A 116 37.64 -15.26 16.63
CA MET A 116 36.67 -15.36 15.52
C MET A 116 35.26 -15.72 15.99
N LEU A 117 35.12 -16.45 17.10
CA LEU A 117 33.80 -16.74 17.68
C LEU A 117 33.06 -15.46 18.11
N GLY A 118 33.79 -14.38 18.39
CA GLY A 118 33.20 -13.07 18.67
C GLY A 118 32.33 -12.52 17.52
N ALA A 119 32.57 -12.96 16.28
CA ALA A 119 31.72 -12.58 15.14
C ALA A 119 30.29 -13.13 15.26
N ALA A 120 30.08 -14.25 15.98
CA ALA A 120 28.75 -14.81 16.20
C ALA A 120 27.85 -13.86 17.01
N ALA A 121 28.42 -12.95 17.81
CA ALA A 121 27.67 -11.92 18.54
C ALA A 121 26.93 -10.94 17.61
N PHE A 122 27.27 -10.89 16.31
CA PHE A 122 26.55 -10.10 15.32
C PHE A 122 25.19 -10.70 14.92
N LEU A 123 25.02 -12.03 15.02
CA LEU A 123 23.80 -12.72 14.62
C LEU A 123 22.53 -12.18 15.30
N PRO A 124 22.46 -11.96 16.63
CA PRO A 124 21.27 -11.38 17.26
C PRO A 124 20.99 -9.94 16.79
N ILE A 125 22.03 -9.15 16.48
CA ILE A 125 21.88 -7.79 15.97
C ILE A 125 21.28 -7.83 14.56
N ALA A 126 21.84 -8.67 13.69
CA ALA A 126 21.37 -8.88 12.33
C ALA A 126 19.92 -9.37 12.31
N TYR A 127 19.59 -10.36 13.15
CA TYR A 127 18.23 -10.90 13.29
C TYR A 127 17.24 -9.84 13.74
N LYS A 128 17.59 -9.04 14.76
CA LYS A 128 16.73 -7.95 15.26
C LYS A 128 16.47 -6.90 14.18
N VAL A 129 17.52 -6.43 13.49
CA VAL A 129 17.37 -5.40 12.45
C VAL A 129 16.53 -5.91 11.28
N ASN A 130 16.73 -7.17 10.87
CA ASN A 130 15.87 -7.79 9.86
C ASN A 130 14.41 -7.86 10.33
N GLY A 131 14.17 -8.33 11.56
CA GLY A 131 12.84 -8.42 12.15
C GLY A 131 12.13 -7.06 12.20
N ASP A 132 12.83 -6.00 12.60
CA ASP A 132 12.29 -4.64 12.64
C ASP A 132 11.93 -4.13 11.23
N ALA A 133 12.76 -4.40 10.22
CA ALA A 133 12.50 -4.02 8.84
C ALA A 133 11.28 -4.77 8.26
N VAL A 134 11.20 -6.08 8.49
CA VAL A 134 10.07 -6.92 8.04
C VAL A 134 8.77 -6.52 8.74
N LYS A 135 8.81 -6.32 10.07
CA LYS A 135 7.65 -5.84 10.83
C LYS A 135 7.17 -4.48 10.32
N SER A 136 8.08 -3.57 10.05
CA SER A 136 7.75 -2.25 9.49
C SER A 136 7.08 -2.38 8.13
N LEU A 137 7.59 -3.27 7.26
CA LEU A 137 6.98 -3.54 5.97
C LEU A 137 5.57 -4.14 6.11
N MET A 138 5.36 -5.06 7.05
CA MET A 138 4.07 -5.68 7.31
C MET A 138 3.04 -4.64 7.79
N VAL A 139 3.43 -3.80 8.75
CA VAL A 139 2.57 -2.71 9.27
C VAL A 139 2.19 -1.76 8.15
N LEU A 140 3.17 -1.27 7.36
CA LEU A 140 2.88 -0.43 6.19
C LEU A 140 1.92 -1.14 5.23
N ASN A 141 2.11 -2.43 5.02
CA ASN A 141 1.32 -3.17 4.06
C ASN A 141 -0.16 -3.25 4.48
N GLU A 142 -0.39 -3.51 5.76
CA GLU A 142 -1.74 -3.60 6.33
C GLU A 142 -2.42 -2.23 6.37
N THR A 143 -1.73 -1.22 6.89
CA THR A 143 -2.29 0.13 7.06
C THR A 143 -2.54 0.83 5.73
N LEU A 144 -1.68 0.63 4.73
CA LEU A 144 -1.92 1.15 3.38
C LEU A 144 -3.14 0.49 2.73
N SER A 145 -3.33 -0.83 2.91
CA SER A 145 -4.52 -1.51 2.38
C SER A 145 -5.80 -0.97 3.04
N PHE A 146 -5.75 -0.71 4.34
CA PHE A 146 -6.87 -0.09 5.05
C PHE A 146 -7.14 1.34 4.57
N ALA A 147 -6.10 2.16 4.43
CA ALA A 147 -6.21 3.53 3.95
C ALA A 147 -6.78 3.62 2.52
N GLU A 148 -6.36 2.70 1.65
CA GLU A 148 -6.88 2.59 0.29
C GLU A 148 -8.38 2.25 0.25
N LYS A 149 -8.82 1.26 1.05
CA LYS A 149 -10.24 0.94 1.20
C LYS A 149 -11.04 2.13 1.74
N ALA A 150 -10.49 2.86 2.72
CA ALA A 150 -11.11 4.04 3.28
C ALA A 150 -11.23 5.17 2.25
N TYR A 151 -10.20 5.38 1.42
CA TYR A 151 -10.20 6.37 0.34
C TYR A 151 -11.27 6.05 -0.72
N VAL A 152 -11.31 4.81 -1.20
CA VAL A 152 -12.31 4.35 -2.18
C VAL A 152 -13.73 4.56 -1.62
N ARG A 153 -13.94 4.21 -0.35
CA ARG A 153 -15.24 4.41 0.32
C ARG A 153 -15.62 5.89 0.41
N GLN A 154 -14.68 6.77 0.75
CA GLN A 154 -14.94 8.21 0.77
C GLN A 154 -15.26 8.78 -0.62
N GLY A 155 -14.55 8.32 -1.65
CA GLY A 155 -14.83 8.68 -3.04
C GLY A 155 -16.25 8.28 -3.45
N LEU A 156 -16.65 7.05 -3.13
CA LEU A 156 -18.00 6.56 -3.38
C LEU A 156 -19.07 7.38 -2.65
N LEU A 157 -18.86 7.73 -1.37
CA LEU A 157 -19.83 8.54 -0.62
C LEU A 157 -20.00 9.95 -1.21
N LYS A 158 -18.89 10.61 -1.56
CA LYS A 158 -18.93 11.93 -2.21
C LYS A 158 -19.67 11.88 -3.55
N GLU A 159 -19.42 10.84 -4.33
CA GLU A 159 -20.08 10.63 -5.61
C GLU A 159 -21.58 10.41 -5.44
N ARG A 160 -21.98 9.58 -4.48
CA ARG A 160 -23.40 9.37 -4.15
C ARG A 160 -24.07 10.66 -3.68
N GLU A 161 -23.40 11.47 -2.86
CA GLU A 161 -23.90 12.78 -2.49
C GLU A 161 -24.07 13.71 -3.69
N ARG A 162 -23.13 13.71 -4.64
CA ARG A 162 -23.24 14.46 -5.91
C ARG A 162 -24.47 14.02 -6.71
N LEU A 163 -24.63 12.71 -6.89
CA LEU A 163 -25.73 12.13 -7.65
C LEU A 163 -27.09 12.42 -7.00
N ARG A 164 -27.18 12.33 -5.66
CA ARG A 164 -28.38 12.68 -4.89
C ARG A 164 -28.71 14.17 -4.96
N ARG A 165 -27.70 15.04 -5.02
CA ARG A 165 -27.89 16.48 -5.23
C ARG A 165 -28.31 16.80 -6.66
N SER A 166 -27.94 15.96 -7.62
CA SER A 166 -28.43 16.08 -8.98
C SER A 166 -29.95 15.83 -8.94
N LYS A 167 -30.75 16.85 -9.24
CA LYS A 167 -32.23 16.75 -9.31
C LYS A 167 -32.70 16.02 -10.57
N VAL A 168 -31.86 15.12 -11.08
CA VAL A 168 -32.04 14.47 -12.38
C VAL A 168 -33.05 13.35 -12.24
N ASN A 169 -34.03 13.32 -13.14
CA ASN A 169 -35.05 12.28 -13.13
C ASN A 169 -34.49 10.98 -13.74
N ALA A 170 -34.12 10.03 -12.86
CA ALA A 170 -33.56 8.75 -13.24
C ALA A 170 -34.48 7.94 -14.18
N ALA A 171 -35.81 8.06 -14.05
CA ALA A 171 -36.75 7.34 -14.92
C ALA A 171 -36.68 7.84 -16.38
N VAL A 172 -36.52 9.15 -16.58
CA VAL A 172 -36.36 9.75 -17.91
C VAL A 172 -35.04 9.32 -18.55
N LEU A 173 -33.96 9.31 -17.77
CA LEU A 173 -32.65 8.84 -18.23
C LEU A 173 -32.68 7.36 -18.59
N TYR A 174 -33.34 6.53 -17.78
CA TYR A 174 -33.49 5.11 -18.04
C TYR A 174 -34.18 4.86 -19.39
N GLU A 175 -35.27 5.55 -19.69
CA GLU A 175 -35.97 5.38 -20.98
C GLU A 175 -35.13 5.84 -22.18
N LYS A 176 -34.28 6.86 -22.01
CA LYS A 176 -33.33 7.27 -23.05
C LYS A 176 -32.22 6.22 -23.24
N LEU A 177 -31.64 5.73 -22.14
CA LEU A 177 -30.61 4.69 -22.16
C LEU A 177 -31.12 3.38 -22.75
N ARG A 178 -32.33 2.96 -22.38
CA ARG A 178 -33.01 1.79 -22.91
C ARG A 178 -33.18 1.89 -24.42
N ARG A 179 -33.72 3.01 -24.93
CA ARG A 179 -33.86 3.25 -26.38
C ARG A 179 -32.52 3.22 -27.11
N LYS A 180 -31.48 3.83 -26.52
CA LYS A 180 -30.13 3.82 -27.08
C LYS A 180 -29.55 2.40 -27.14
N HIS A 181 -29.67 1.62 -26.07
CA HIS A 181 -29.15 0.25 -26.02
C HIS A 181 -29.87 -0.68 -26.97
N ILE A 182 -31.21 -0.61 -27.06
CA ILE A 182 -31.97 -1.38 -28.07
C ILE A 182 -31.53 -1.00 -29.49
N LYS A 183 -31.30 0.30 -29.76
CA LYS A 183 -30.83 0.75 -31.08
C LYS A 183 -29.41 0.27 -31.42
N THR A 184 -28.50 0.25 -30.45
CA THR A 184 -27.09 -0.09 -30.68
C THR A 184 -26.84 -1.60 -30.64
N TRP A 185 -27.48 -2.30 -29.71
CA TRP A 185 -27.20 -3.70 -29.37
C TRP A 185 -28.37 -4.65 -29.63
N GLY A 186 -29.55 -4.13 -29.97
CA GLY A 186 -30.76 -4.94 -30.17
C GLY A 186 -31.44 -5.40 -28.87
N ASP A 187 -30.80 -5.22 -27.71
CA ASP A 187 -31.31 -5.64 -26.41
C ASP A 187 -30.99 -4.64 -25.28
N THR A 188 -31.42 -4.98 -24.06
CA THR A 188 -31.14 -4.22 -22.83
C THR A 188 -30.21 -4.97 -21.87
N ASN A 189 -29.62 -6.09 -22.29
CA ASN A 189 -28.83 -6.95 -21.40
C ASN A 189 -27.55 -6.25 -20.96
N VAL A 190 -26.91 -5.53 -21.88
CA VAL A 190 -25.73 -4.70 -21.57
C VAL A 190 -26.06 -3.62 -20.54
N LEU A 191 -27.22 -2.96 -20.68
CA LEU A 191 -27.66 -1.94 -19.73
C LEU A 191 -27.93 -2.56 -18.35
N LYS A 192 -28.61 -3.71 -18.30
CA LYS A 192 -28.90 -4.43 -17.05
C LYS A 192 -27.60 -4.85 -16.36
N TYR A 193 -26.64 -5.39 -17.11
CA TYR A 193 -25.33 -5.76 -16.58
C TYR A 193 -24.60 -4.57 -15.97
N LYS A 194 -24.55 -3.42 -16.66
CA LYS A 194 -23.93 -2.20 -16.13
C LYS A 194 -24.61 -1.71 -14.85
N ILE A 195 -25.94 -1.79 -14.77
CA ILE A 195 -26.67 -1.40 -13.56
C ILE A 195 -26.29 -2.33 -12.39
N GLU A 196 -26.27 -3.64 -12.63
CA GLU A 196 -25.89 -4.63 -11.62
C GLU A 196 -24.43 -4.46 -11.16
N GLU A 197 -23.52 -4.09 -12.06
CA GLU A 197 -22.13 -3.77 -11.76
C GLU A 197 -22.02 -2.58 -10.79
N TYR A 198 -22.72 -1.48 -11.08
CA TYR A 198 -22.74 -0.31 -10.19
C TYR A 198 -23.44 -0.59 -8.86
N GLN A 199 -24.49 -1.39 -8.85
CA GLN A 199 -25.14 -1.80 -7.61
C GLN A 199 -24.20 -2.66 -6.75
N SER A 200 -23.45 -3.57 -7.37
CA SER A 200 -22.42 -4.38 -6.70
C SER A 200 -21.28 -3.52 -6.14
N ALA A 201 -20.96 -2.41 -6.81
CA ALA A 201 -20.01 -1.41 -6.32
C ALA A 201 -20.56 -0.54 -5.17
N GLY A 202 -21.86 -0.59 -4.87
CA GLY A 202 -22.50 0.08 -3.72
C GLY A 202 -23.40 1.27 -4.05
N PHE A 203 -23.76 1.47 -5.32
CA PHE A 203 -24.73 2.48 -5.76
C PHE A 203 -26.17 1.96 -5.67
N THR A 204 -27.16 2.85 -5.51
CA THR A 204 -28.58 2.48 -5.71
C THR A 204 -28.90 2.34 -7.20
N TYR A 205 -30.06 1.76 -7.52
CA TYR A 205 -30.53 1.64 -8.90
C TYR A 205 -30.59 3.00 -9.62
N GLU A 206 -31.15 4.02 -8.96
CA GLU A 206 -31.25 5.37 -9.51
C GLU A 206 -29.88 6.04 -9.67
N GLU A 207 -29.00 5.90 -8.67
CA GLU A 207 -27.63 6.42 -8.72
C GLU A 207 -26.85 5.76 -9.87
N ALA A 208 -27.01 4.44 -10.08
CA ALA A 208 -26.41 3.71 -11.19
C ALA A 208 -26.90 4.21 -12.55
N ILE A 209 -28.21 4.46 -12.72
CA ILE A 209 -28.77 4.99 -13.97
C ILE A 209 -28.19 6.37 -14.30
N ILE A 210 -28.14 7.28 -13.32
CA ILE A 210 -27.62 8.63 -13.54
C ILE A 210 -26.14 8.55 -13.95
N LYS A 211 -25.36 7.70 -13.27
CA LYS A 211 -23.95 7.51 -13.59
C LYS A 211 -23.70 6.92 -14.98
N ILE A 212 -24.46 5.88 -15.36
CA ILE A 212 -24.37 5.29 -16.71
C ILE A 212 -24.74 6.35 -17.76
N ALA A 213 -25.74 7.19 -17.49
CA ALA A 213 -26.12 8.27 -18.40
C ALA A 213 -25.00 9.31 -18.58
N GLU A 214 -24.31 9.71 -17.50
CA GLU A 214 -23.15 10.61 -17.56
C GLU A 214 -22.01 10.02 -18.40
N GLU A 215 -21.66 8.74 -18.16
CA GLU A 215 -20.59 8.05 -18.90
C GLU A 215 -20.91 7.88 -20.38
N GLU A 216 -22.19 7.73 -20.71
CA GLU A 216 -22.68 7.55 -22.06
C GLU A 216 -23.07 8.85 -22.78
N GLY A 217 -22.87 10.00 -22.12
CA GLY A 217 -23.19 11.33 -22.65
C GLY A 217 -24.70 11.56 -22.85
N VAL A 218 -25.56 10.81 -22.15
CA VAL A 218 -27.01 10.95 -22.22
C VAL A 218 -27.46 11.98 -21.20
N THR A 219 -27.71 13.21 -21.64
CA THR A 219 -28.22 14.27 -20.77
C THR A 219 -29.75 14.26 -20.70
N VAL A 220 -30.29 14.89 -19.65
CA VAL A 220 -31.72 15.22 -19.53
C VAL A 220 -32.13 16.14 -20.67
#